data_AF-A0A933MS25-F1
#
_entry.id   AF-A0A933MS25-F1
#
_cell.length_a   1.000
_cell.length_b   1.000
_cell.length_c   1.000
_cell.angle_alpha   90.00
_cell.angle_beta   90.00
_cell.angle_gamma   90.00
#
_symmetry.space_group_name_H-M   'P 1'
#
loop_
_entity.id
_entity.type
_entity.pdbx_description
1 polymer ?
#
loop_
_entity_poly.entity_id
_entity_poly.type
_entity_poly.pdbx_seq_one_letter_code
_entity_poly.pdbx_strand_id
1 'polypeptide(L)'
;MLRAKDIIMLVTVYTTMAAGILKPAIGAPFQPYLTALIMVFLFLSFMNIRLEEVFRTIHGSWRSIVSLTLVKMVALPVIVYLLFSITFPSYALAALLLAGISTGVVAPFISNLVRANSPMVLVMVVVTSLVAPFTLPTLVKV
;
A
#
# COMPACT_ATOMS: atom_id res chain seq x y z
N MET A 1 -18.73 -2.64 12.60
CA MET A 1 -18.86 -4.09 12.85
C MET A 1 -18.45 -4.82 11.58
N LEU A 2 -17.36 -5.60 11.63
CA LEU A 2 -16.89 -6.43 10.51
C LEU A 2 -17.97 -7.46 10.19
N ARG A 3 -18.40 -7.54 8.93
CA ARG A 3 -19.39 -8.52 8.48
C ARG A 3 -18.74 -9.91 8.45
N ALA A 4 -19.54 -10.97 8.52
CA ALA A 4 -19.02 -12.36 8.44
C ALA A 4 -18.14 -12.59 7.19
N LYS A 5 -18.50 -11.95 6.06
CA LYS A 5 -17.71 -12.00 4.81
C LYS A 5 -16.31 -11.39 4.96
N ASP A 6 -16.19 -10.32 5.75
CA ASP A 6 -14.93 -9.62 5.98
C ASP A 6 -13.98 -10.50 6.81
N ILE A 7 -14.54 -11.21 7.80
CA ILE A 7 -13.80 -12.16 8.65
C ILE A 7 -13.31 -13.35 7.81
N ILE A 8 -14.18 -13.93 6.98
CA ILE A 8 -13.81 -15.05 6.09
C ILE A 8 -12.65 -14.63 5.18
N MET A 9 -12.71 -13.43 4.58
CA MET A 9 -11.60 -12.92 3.78
C MET A 9 -10.31 -12.78 4.58
N LEU A 10 -10.39 -12.18 5.77
CA LEU A 10 -9.22 -11.92 6.60
C LEU A 10 -8.54 -13.24 7.01
N VAL A 11 -9.32 -14.23 7.45
CA VAL A 11 -8.83 -15.60 7.73
C VAL A 11 -8.20 -16.23 6.48
N THR A 12 -8.83 -16.09 5.32
CA THR A 12 -8.31 -16.63 4.06
C THR A 12 -6.97 -16.00 3.69
N VAL A 13 -6.82 -14.68 3.82
CA VAL A 13 -5.57 -13.96 3.52
C VAL A 13 -4.44 -14.41 4.45
N TYR A 14 -4.68 -14.47 5.76
CA TYR A 14 -3.62 -14.87 6.69
C TYR A 14 -3.25 -16.36 6.57
N THR A 15 -4.21 -17.24 6.34
CA THR A 15 -3.94 -18.67 6.16
C THR A 15 -3.18 -18.95 4.86
N THR A 16 -3.57 -18.31 3.76
CA THR A 16 -2.84 -18.44 2.47
C THR A 16 -1.44 -17.83 2.54
N MET A 17 -1.27 -16.70 3.22
CA MET A 17 0.06 -16.11 3.47
C MET A 17 0.94 -17.05 4.29
N ALA A 18 0.42 -17.63 5.39
CA ALA A 18 1.15 -18.59 6.21
C ALA A 18 1.53 -19.84 5.40
N ALA A 19 0.61 -20.37 4.59
CA ALA A 19 0.88 -21.50 3.72
C ALA A 19 1.98 -21.18 2.68
N GLY A 20 1.96 -19.98 2.10
CA GLY A 20 2.99 -19.51 1.17
C GLY A 20 4.38 -19.40 1.81
N ILE A 21 4.46 -18.99 3.08
CA ILE A 21 5.71 -18.92 3.83
C ILE A 21 6.23 -20.32 4.20
N LEU A 22 5.34 -21.21 4.66
CA LEU A 22 5.73 -22.56 5.11
C LEU A 22 6.07 -23.51 3.96
N LYS A 23 5.42 -23.33 2.79
CA LYS A 23 5.65 -24.15 1.59
C LYS A 23 5.72 -23.26 0.32
N PRO A 24 6.84 -22.56 0.10
CA PRO A 24 7.00 -21.63 -1.02
C PRO A 24 6.88 -22.29 -2.41
N ALA A 25 7.13 -23.60 -2.52
CA ALA A 25 6.97 -24.36 -3.75
C ALA A 25 5.54 -24.30 -4.33
N ILE A 26 4.52 -24.12 -3.48
CA ILE A 26 3.12 -23.99 -3.93
C ILE A 26 2.89 -22.64 -4.63
N GLY A 27 3.59 -21.59 -4.20
CA GLY A 27 3.49 -20.23 -4.76
C GLY A 27 4.40 -19.97 -5.95
N ALA A 28 5.45 -20.77 -6.13
CA ALA A 28 6.41 -20.65 -7.24
C ALA A 28 5.76 -20.56 -8.64
N PRO A 29 4.78 -21.41 -9.03
CA PRO A 29 4.14 -21.30 -10.35
C PRO A 29 3.34 -20.01 -10.54
N PHE A 30 2.96 -19.31 -9.47
CA PHE A 30 2.19 -18.07 -9.53
C PHE A 30 3.04 -16.81 -9.63
N GLN A 31 4.36 -16.90 -9.38
CA GLN A 31 5.28 -15.76 -9.47
C GLN A 31 5.18 -14.97 -10.80
N PRO A 32 5.20 -15.60 -12.00
CA PRO A 32 5.13 -14.85 -13.25
C PRO A 32 3.77 -14.16 -13.46
N TYR A 33 2.71 -14.67 -12.83
CA TYR A 33 1.36 -14.11 -12.95
C TYR A 33 1.05 -13.03 -11.91
N LEU A 34 1.87 -12.90 -10.85
CA LEU A 34 1.61 -12.01 -9.73
C LEU A 34 1.35 -10.56 -10.18
N THR A 35 2.18 -10.05 -11.09
CA THR A 35 2.03 -8.68 -11.62
C THR A 35 0.71 -8.51 -12.37
N ALA A 36 0.34 -9.47 -13.22
CA ALA A 36 -0.91 -9.44 -13.97
C ALA A 36 -2.13 -9.52 -13.04
N LEU A 37 -2.08 -10.37 -12.02
CA LEU A 37 -3.13 -10.49 -11.01
C LEU A 37 -3.32 -9.19 -10.23
N ILE A 38 -2.23 -8.50 -9.86
CA ILE A 38 -2.29 -7.20 -9.20
C ILE A 38 -2.89 -6.13 -10.14
N MET A 39 -2.54 -6.13 -11.43
CA MET A 39 -3.12 -5.21 -12.41
C MET A 39 -4.63 -5.39 -12.55
N VAL A 40 -5.09 -6.64 -12.69
CA VAL A 40 -6.52 -6.96 -12.75
C VAL A 40 -7.22 -6.57 -11.45
N PHE A 41 -6.63 -6.89 -10.30
CA PHE A 41 -7.17 -6.52 -8.99
C PHE A 41 -7.31 -5.00 -8.84
N LEU A 42 -6.29 -4.24 -9.23
CA LEU A 42 -6.32 -2.78 -9.19
C LEU A 42 -7.42 -2.21 -10.08
N PHE A 43 -7.52 -2.71 -11.31
CA PHE A 43 -8.56 -2.32 -12.25
C PHE A 43 -9.96 -2.53 -11.67
N LEU A 44 -10.22 -3.72 -11.13
CA LEU A 44 -11.50 -4.04 -10.48
C LEU A 44 -11.74 -3.17 -9.22
N SER A 45 -10.70 -2.88 -8.43
CA SER A 45 -10.81 -2.00 -7.27
C SER A 45 -11.18 -0.57 -7.68
N PHE A 46 -10.73 -0.10 -8.84
CA PHE A 46 -11.01 1.25 -9.33
C PHE A 46 -12.40 1.36 -9.93
N MET A 47 -12.92 0.28 -10.55
CA MET A 47 -14.30 0.25 -11.06
C MET A 47 -15.36 0.49 -9.97
N ASN A 48 -15.06 0.18 -8.71
CA ASN A 48 -15.99 0.41 -7.60
C ASN A 48 -16.05 1.89 -7.17
N ILE A 49 -15.06 2.70 -7.56
CA ILE A 49 -14.91 4.08 -7.05
C ILE A 49 -15.52 5.07 -8.04
N ARG A 50 -16.41 5.94 -7.55
CA ARG A 50 -17.03 7.00 -8.36
C ARG A 50 -16.06 8.16 -8.54
N LEU A 51 -15.81 8.57 -9.79
CA LEU A 51 -14.91 9.69 -10.11
C LEU A 51 -15.38 11.01 -9.45
N GLU A 52 -16.69 11.22 -9.34
CA GLU A 52 -17.29 12.39 -8.67
C GLU A 52 -16.85 12.52 -7.21
N GLU A 53 -16.75 11.39 -6.49
CA GLU A 53 -16.29 11.35 -5.10
C GLU A 53 -14.80 11.66 -4.99
N VAL A 54 -14.01 11.25 -5.97
CA VAL A 54 -12.58 11.55 -6.06
C VAL A 54 -12.34 13.05 -6.23
N PHE A 55 -13.00 13.69 -7.19
CA PHE A 55 -12.86 15.14 -7.41
C PHE A 55 -13.33 15.96 -6.21
N ARG A 56 -14.43 15.56 -5.56
CA ARG A 56 -14.93 16.21 -4.35
C ARG A 56 -13.96 16.06 -3.17
N THR A 57 -13.31 14.91 -3.03
CA THR A 57 -12.31 14.66 -1.99
C THR A 57 -11.04 15.46 -2.21
N ILE A 58 -10.59 15.62 -3.46
CA ILE A 58 -9.43 16.46 -3.80
C ILE A 58 -9.68 17.93 -3.40
N HIS A 59 -10.83 18.49 -3.77
CA HIS A 59 -11.17 19.89 -3.45
C HIS A 59 -11.47 20.11 -1.96
N GLY A 60 -12.13 19.16 -1.29
CA GLY A 60 -12.53 19.31 0.11
C GLY A 60 -11.42 18.99 1.13
N SER A 61 -10.40 18.21 0.75
CA SER A 61 -9.46 17.61 1.70
C SER A 61 -7.98 17.77 1.33
N TRP A 62 -7.63 18.69 0.43
CA TRP A 62 -6.26 18.89 -0.07
C TRP A 62 -5.19 18.93 1.04
N ARG A 63 -5.43 19.68 2.12
CA ARG A 63 -4.49 19.79 3.26
C ARG A 63 -4.22 18.44 3.95
N SER A 64 -5.25 17.61 4.08
CA SER A 64 -5.12 16.28 4.68
C SER A 64 -4.40 15.32 3.74
N ILE A 65 -4.66 15.41 2.43
CA ILE A 65 -3.99 14.59 1.42
C ILE A 65 -2.49 14.92 1.36
N VAL A 66 -2.12 16.20 1.35
CA VAL A 66 -0.72 16.64 1.32
C VAL A 66 0.01 16.23 2.60
N SER A 67 -0.59 16.47 3.77
CA SER A 67 0.05 16.09 5.05
C SER A 67 0.23 14.58 5.18
N LEU A 68 -0.78 13.77 4.86
CA LEU A 68 -0.66 12.31 4.87
C LEU A 68 0.36 11.81 3.85
N THR A 69 0.40 12.41 2.67
CA THR A 69 1.39 12.07 1.63
C THR A 69 2.81 12.36 2.12
N LEU A 70 3.04 13.52 2.75
CA LEU A 70 4.35 13.89 3.31
C LEU A 70 4.77 12.98 4.46
N VAL A 71 3.87 12.71 5.41
CA VAL A 71 4.15 11.79 6.52
C VAL A 71 4.53 10.41 5.97
N LYS A 72 3.80 9.93 4.96
CA LYS A 72 3.99 8.59 4.41
C LYS A 72 5.22 8.49 3.48
N MET A 73 5.57 9.54 2.76
CA MET A 73 6.73 9.55 1.84
C MET A 73 8.04 9.95 2.51
N VAL A 74 8.01 10.67 3.63
CA VAL A 74 9.22 11.23 4.26
C VAL A 74 9.34 10.75 5.70
N ALA A 75 8.36 11.04 6.56
CA ALA A 75 8.48 10.73 7.98
C ALA A 75 8.57 9.23 8.24
N LEU A 76 7.69 8.43 7.63
CA LEU A 76 7.62 6.99 7.84
C LEU A 76 8.90 6.26 7.36
N PRO A 77 9.44 6.51 6.15
CA PRO A 77 10.71 5.92 5.71
C PRO A 77 11.89 6.29 6.60
N VAL A 78 12.01 7.56 7.01
CA VAL A 78 13.11 8.04 7.86
C VAL A 78 13.05 7.41 9.25
N ILE A 79 11.87 7.34 9.87
CA ILE A 79 11.69 6.71 11.18
C ILE A 79 12.04 5.23 11.12
N VAL A 80 11.56 4.52 10.09
CA VAL A 80 11.83 3.09 9.91
C VAL A 80 13.33 2.84 9.69
N TYR A 81 13.98 3.67 8.87
CA TYR A 81 15.42 3.58 8.65
C TYR A 81 16.22 3.80 9.93
N LEU A 82 15.94 4.86 10.69
CA LEU A 82 16.63 5.11 11.97
C LEU A 82 16.46 3.95 12.95
N LEU A 83 15.24 3.40 13.04
CA LEU A 83 14.95 2.28 13.92
C LEU A 83 15.72 1.01 13.52
N PHE A 84 15.80 0.71 12.21
CA PHE A 84 16.57 -0.43 11.72
C PHE A 84 18.08 -0.20 11.74
N SER A 85 18.56 1.03 11.55
CA SER A 85 19.98 1.36 11.67
C SER A 85 20.52 1.09 13.08
N ILE A 86 19.67 1.19 14.11
CA ILE A 86 20.03 0.90 15.50
C ILE A 86 19.86 -0.59 15.83
N THR A 87 18.79 -1.23 15.34
CA THR A 87 18.43 -2.61 15.74
C THR A 87 19.00 -3.68 14.81
N PHE A 88 18.93 -3.48 13.49
CA PHE A 88 19.29 -4.44 12.45
C PHE A 88 19.89 -3.74 11.22
N PRO A 89 21.16 -3.28 11.29
CA PRO A 89 21.76 -2.40 10.27
C PRO A 89 21.78 -3.00 8.87
N SER A 90 21.94 -4.32 8.76
CA SER A 90 21.93 -5.06 7.49
C SER A 90 20.60 -4.96 6.74
N TYR A 91 19.49 -4.74 7.43
CA TYR A 91 18.15 -4.63 6.85
C TYR A 91 17.67 -3.18 6.74
N ALA A 92 18.43 -2.19 7.19
CA ALA A 92 18.02 -0.80 7.22
C ALA A 92 17.66 -0.26 5.82
N LEU A 93 18.47 -0.58 4.80
CA LEU A 93 18.17 -0.19 3.43
C LEU A 93 16.91 -0.88 2.89
N ALA A 94 16.73 -2.17 3.17
CA ALA A 94 15.53 -2.91 2.75
C ALA A 94 14.26 -2.35 3.42
N ALA A 95 14.35 -2.01 4.70
CA ALA A 95 13.26 -1.41 5.47
C ALA A 95 12.94 0.02 4.98
N LEU A 96 13.95 0.82 4.66
CA LEU A 96 13.79 2.15 4.04
C LEU A 96 13.08 2.04 2.69
N LEU A 97 13.54 1.12 1.84
CA LEU A 97 12.93 0.89 0.52
C LEU A 97 11.47 0.46 0.66
N LEU A 98 11.19 -0.52 1.54
CA LEU A 98 9.84 -1.01 1.81
C LEU A 98 8.91 0.08 2.35
N ALA A 99 9.42 0.95 3.23
CA ALA A 99 8.67 2.08 3.77
C ALA A 99 8.47 3.20 2.74
N GLY A 100 9.47 3.43 1.88
CA GLY A 100 9.52 4.51 0.90
C GLY A 100 8.72 4.27 -0.38
N ILE A 101 8.23 3.04 -0.62
CA ILE A 101 7.40 2.77 -1.80
C ILE A 101 6.07 3.52 -1.79
N SER A 102 5.44 3.62 -2.96
CA SER A 102 4.08 4.15 -3.13
C SER A 102 3.05 3.44 -2.23
N THR A 103 1.91 4.09 -1.99
CA THR A 103 0.88 3.53 -1.11
C THR A 103 0.42 2.23 -1.73
N GLY A 104 0.36 1.17 -0.94
CA GLY A 104 0.05 -0.15 -1.46
C GLY A 104 -1.23 -0.12 -2.30
N VAL A 105 -1.17 -0.72 -3.47
CA VAL A 105 -2.29 -0.82 -4.42
C VAL A 105 -3.54 -1.50 -3.82
N VAL A 106 -3.37 -2.24 -2.73
CA VAL A 106 -4.43 -2.92 -1.96
C VAL A 106 -5.08 -1.99 -0.91
N ALA A 107 -4.50 -0.82 -0.64
CA ALA A 107 -5.01 0.10 0.38
C ALA A 107 -6.46 0.58 0.14
N PRO A 108 -6.91 0.91 -1.09
CA PRO A 108 -8.30 1.30 -1.34
C PRO A 108 -9.27 0.17 -0.98
N PHE A 109 -8.91 -1.07 -1.29
CA PHE A 109 -9.71 -2.24 -0.92
C PHE A 109 -9.80 -2.42 0.61
N ILE A 110 -8.68 -2.34 1.33
CA ILE A 110 -8.68 -2.44 2.80
C ILE A 110 -9.47 -1.31 3.43
N SER A 111 -9.33 -0.08 2.90
CA SER A 111 -10.10 1.07 3.38
C SER A 111 -11.61 0.84 3.23
N ASN A 112 -12.04 0.19 2.15
CA ASN A 112 -13.44 -0.16 1.95
C ASN A 112 -13.91 -1.22 2.96
N LEU A 113 -13.07 -2.23 3.23
CA LEU A 113 -13.35 -3.26 4.23
C LEU A 113 -13.58 -2.68 5.63
N VAL A 114 -12.76 -1.71 6.04
CA VAL A 114 -12.88 -1.04 7.34
C VAL A 114 -13.83 0.16 7.33
N ARG A 115 -14.49 0.44 6.20
CA ARG A 115 -15.38 1.61 5.99
C ARG A 115 -14.70 2.97 6.22
N ALA A 116 -13.43 3.06 5.89
CA ALA A 116 -12.69 4.32 5.82
C ALA A 116 -12.98 5.06 4.49
N ASN A 117 -12.36 6.21 4.31
CA ASN A 117 -12.53 7.02 3.10
C ASN A 117 -11.74 6.44 1.92
N SER A 118 -12.34 5.49 1.21
CA SER A 118 -11.73 4.83 0.04
C SER A 118 -11.38 5.76 -1.12
N PRO A 119 -12.21 6.76 -1.49
CA PRO A 119 -11.83 7.77 -2.47
C PRO A 119 -10.55 8.52 -2.08
N MET A 120 -10.40 8.88 -0.81
CA MET A 120 -9.19 9.56 -0.33
C MET A 120 -7.95 8.67 -0.42
N VAL A 121 -8.07 7.40 -0.03
CA VAL A 121 -6.97 6.44 -0.12
C VAL A 121 -6.58 6.19 -1.57
N LEU A 122 -7.53 6.14 -2.50
CA LEU A 122 -7.26 6.07 -3.93
C LEU A 122 -6.43 7.28 -4.41
N VAL A 123 -6.84 8.50 -4.04
CA VAL A 123 -6.09 9.71 -4.39
C VAL A 123 -4.66 9.61 -3.87
N MET A 124 -4.47 9.18 -2.61
CA MET A 124 -3.14 8.97 -2.06
C MET A 124 -2.34 7.94 -2.85
N VAL A 125 -2.92 6.80 -3.25
CA VAL A 125 -2.24 5.79 -4.08
C VAL A 125 -1.79 6.39 -5.41
N VAL A 126 -2.65 7.13 -6.10
CA VAL A 126 -2.31 7.75 -7.39
C VAL A 126 -1.21 8.80 -7.22
N VAL A 127 -1.37 9.74 -6.29
CA VAL A 127 -0.39 10.80 -6.02
C VAL A 127 0.95 10.21 -5.60
N THR A 128 0.94 9.28 -4.64
CA THR A 128 2.18 8.63 -4.18
C THR A 128 2.84 7.78 -5.26
N SER A 129 2.08 7.20 -6.19
CA SER A 129 2.65 6.43 -7.30
C SER A 129 3.34 7.34 -8.32
N LEU A 130 2.79 8.54 -8.56
CA LEU A 130 3.41 9.55 -9.41
C LEU A 130 4.67 10.17 -8.77
N VAL A 131 4.69 10.32 -7.45
CA VAL A 131 5.81 10.92 -6.71
C VAL A 131 6.91 9.91 -6.35
N ALA A 132 6.57 8.62 -6.21
CA ALA A 132 7.50 7.52 -5.92
C ALA A 132 8.76 7.46 -6.81
N PRO A 133 8.68 7.56 -8.16
CA PRO A 133 9.87 7.49 -9.02
C PRO A 133 10.88 8.62 -8.78
N PHE A 134 10.47 9.73 -8.17
CA PHE A 134 11.36 10.84 -7.84
C PHE A 134 11.89 10.74 -6.40
N THR A 135 11.04 10.35 -5.46
CA THR A 135 11.37 10.30 -4.02
C THR A 135 12.28 9.12 -3.66
N LEU A 136 11.99 7.91 -4.15
CA LEU A 136 12.78 6.72 -3.83
C LEU A 136 14.26 6.87 -4.24
N PRO A 137 14.61 7.30 -5.48
CA PRO A 137 16.01 7.49 -5.85
C PRO A 137 16.70 8.58 -5.03
N THR A 138 15.98 9.62 -4.61
CA THR A 138 16.55 10.65 -3.73
C THR A 138 16.81 10.16 -2.33
N LEU A 139 15.96 9.29 -1.76
CA LEU A 139 16.16 8.74 -0.41
C LEU A 139 17.28 7.69 -0.36
N VAL A 140 17.54 6.97 -1.45
CA VAL A 140 18.57 5.91 -1.50
C VAL A 140 19.97 6.47 -1.79
N LYS A 141 20.07 7.65 -2.39
CA LYS A 141 21.35 8.31 -2.70
C LYS A 141 21.95 9.08 -1.52
N VAL A 142 21.23 9.18 -0.40
CA VAL A 142 21.70 9.75 0.87
C VAL A 142 22.39 8.65 1.69
#